data_AF-A0A6G2DG72-F1
#
_entry.id   AF-A0A6G2DG72-F1
#
_cell.length_a   1.000
_cell.length_b   1.000
_cell.length_c   1.000
_cell.angle_alpha   90.00
_cell.angle_beta   90.00
_cell.angle_gamma   90.00
#
_symmetry.space_group_name_H-M   'P 1'
#
loop_
_entity.id
_entity.type
_entity.pdbx_description
1 polymer ?
#
loop_
_entity_poly.entity_id
_entity_poly.type
_entity_poly.pdbx_seq_one_letter_code
_entity_poly.pdbx_strand_id
1 'polypeptide(L)'
;DVGDYLVSQFATADNYSTDFQIFTLNGLSVGVENDLLSEALRELPDKKREILLLFYFMDMSDSEIADLLKLNRSTVYRHRTSGL
;
A
#
# COMPACT_ATOMS: atom_id res chain seq x y z
N ASP A 1 -2.90 16.76 -32.55
CA ASP A 1 -1.52 16.88 -32.11
C ASP A 1 -0.90 15.49 -32.15
N VAL A 2 -0.12 15.17 -33.19
CA VAL A 2 0.40 13.81 -33.44
C VAL A 2 1.75 13.60 -32.74
N GLY A 3 2.41 14.70 -32.35
CA GLY A 3 3.70 14.69 -31.65
C GLY A 3 3.60 14.09 -30.26
N ASP A 4 2.65 14.56 -29.43
CA ASP A 4 2.47 14.09 -28.05
C ASP A 4 2.17 12.59 -27.95
N TYR A 5 1.42 12.05 -28.92
CA TYR A 5 1.06 10.63 -28.96
C TYR A 5 2.28 9.74 -29.22
N LEU A 6 3.20 10.17 -30.09
CA LEU A 6 4.42 9.42 -30.39
C LEU A 6 5.44 9.50 -29.25
N VAL A 7 5.49 10.63 -28.53
CA VAL A 7 6.40 10.83 -27.38
C VAL A 7 6.03 9.89 -26.23
N SER A 8 4.75 9.72 -25.91
CA SER A 8 4.32 8.79 -24.86
C SER A 8 4.60 7.32 -25.17
N GLN A 9 4.62 6.94 -26.46
CA GLN A 9 4.79 5.55 -26.88
C GLN A 9 6.25 5.04 -26.75
N PHE A 10 7.23 5.95 -26.70
CA PHE A 10 8.65 5.65 -26.52
C PHE A 10 9.24 6.21 -25.23
N ALA A 11 8.42 6.82 -24.37
CA ALA A 11 8.86 7.30 -23.07
C ALA A 11 9.22 6.11 -22.18
N THR A 12 10.49 6.03 -21.77
CA THR A 12 10.91 5.20 -20.64
C THR A 12 10.88 6.11 -19.42
N ALA A 13 9.92 5.87 -18.51
CA ALA A 13 9.93 6.52 -17.21
C ALA A 13 10.95 5.78 -16.33
N ASP A 14 12.03 6.47 -15.97
CA ASP A 14 12.93 5.99 -14.92
C ASP A 14 12.19 6.18 -13.58
N ASN A 15 11.68 5.11 -12.99
CA ASN A 15 11.07 5.15 -11.66
C ASN A 15 12.20 5.10 -10.61
N TYR A 16 12.45 6.24 -9.96
CA TYR A 16 13.44 6.36 -8.89
C TYR A 16 12.79 6.11 -7.53
N SER A 17 13.56 5.66 -6.53
CA SER A 17 13.02 5.37 -5.19
C SER A 17 12.42 6.60 -4.48
N THR A 18 12.78 7.81 -4.91
CA THR A 18 12.20 9.08 -4.45
C THR A 18 10.75 9.29 -4.88
N ASP A 19 10.27 8.51 -5.84
CA ASP A 19 8.91 8.61 -6.38
C ASP A 19 7.90 7.86 -5.50
N PHE A 20 8.37 7.22 -4.42
CA PHE A 20 7.55 6.42 -3.52
C PHE A 20 7.60 6.91 -2.07
N GLN A 21 6.43 6.96 -1.45
CA GLN A 21 6.29 7.08 -0.01
C GLN A 21 6.43 5.69 0.61
N ILE A 22 7.46 5.49 1.44
CA ILE A 22 7.76 4.19 2.04
C ILE A 22 7.10 4.03 3.40
N PHE A 23 6.40 2.91 3.58
CA PHE A 23 5.86 2.43 4.86
C PHE A 23 6.64 1.21 5.34
N THR A 24 7.19 1.26 6.55
CA THR A 24 7.90 0.14 7.16
C THR A 24 7.02 -0.54 8.21
N LEU A 25 6.78 -1.85 8.04
CA LEU A 25 5.85 -2.65 8.82
C LEU A 25 6.51 -3.99 9.16
N ASN A 26 6.76 -4.28 10.44
CA ASN A 26 7.34 -5.56 10.87
C ASN A 26 8.60 -6.01 10.08
N GLY A 27 9.47 -5.06 9.69
CA GLY A 27 10.67 -5.34 8.90
C GLY A 27 10.45 -5.47 7.39
N LEU A 28 9.21 -5.30 6.92
CA LEU A 28 8.83 -5.19 5.51
C LEU A 28 8.73 -3.71 5.10
N SER A 29 8.92 -3.42 3.83
CA SER A 29 8.76 -2.08 3.25
C SER A 29 7.79 -2.11 2.09
N VAL A 30 6.79 -1.23 2.13
CA VAL A 30 5.81 -1.02 1.06
C VAL A 30 5.97 0.38 0.51
N GLY A 31 6.21 0.50 -0.79
CA GLY A 31 6.26 1.79 -1.50
C GLY A 31 4.92 2.13 -2.12
N VAL A 32 4.44 3.34 -1.88
CA VAL A 32 3.22 3.89 -2.49
C VAL A 32 3.60 5.10 -3.32
N GLU A 33 3.37 5.03 -4.64
CA GLU A 33 3.73 6.09 -5.58
C GLU A 33 2.78 7.29 -5.50
N ASN A 34 1.50 7.03 -5.29
CA ASN A 34 0.50 8.09 -5.28
C ASN A 34 0.53 8.86 -3.94
N ASP A 35 0.87 10.14 -4.00
CA ASP A 35 0.97 11.00 -2.82
C ASP A 35 -0.35 11.14 -2.06
N LEU A 36 -1.48 11.32 -2.77
CA LEU A 36 -2.79 11.47 -2.12
C LEU A 36 -3.21 10.20 -1.37
N LEU A 37 -2.97 9.04 -1.98
CA LEU A 37 -3.20 7.74 -1.34
C LEU A 37 -2.29 7.56 -0.13
N SER A 38 -1.02 7.94 -0.26
CA SER A 38 -0.04 7.86 0.82
C SER A 38 -0.46 8.73 2.00
N GLU A 39 -0.93 9.95 1.74
CA GLU A 39 -1.41 10.85 2.79
C GLU A 39 -2.67 10.29 3.48
N ALA A 40 -3.65 9.81 2.69
CA ALA A 40 -4.84 9.18 3.25
C ALA A 40 -4.50 7.95 4.11
N LEU A 41 -3.51 7.15 3.72
CA LEU A 41 -3.01 6.03 4.53
C LEU A 41 -2.34 6.53 5.83
N ARG A 42 -1.60 7.65 5.79
CA ARG A 42 -0.95 8.25 6.98
C ARG A 42 -1.98 8.72 8.01
N GLU A 43 -3.16 9.18 7.59
CA GLU A 43 -4.25 9.60 8.48
C GLU A 43 -4.96 8.44 9.19
N LEU A 44 -4.83 7.20 8.68
CA LEU A 44 -5.44 6.04 9.31
C LEU A 44 -4.71 5.66 10.62
N PRO A 45 -5.44 5.14 11.62
CA PRO A 45 -4.82 4.56 12.81
C PRO A 45 -3.81 3.47 12.43
N ASP A 46 -2.65 3.45 13.09
CA ASP A 46 -1.50 2.60 12.75
C ASP A 46 -1.88 1.15 12.45
N LYS A 47 -2.72 0.55 13.31
CA LYS A 47 -3.14 -0.85 13.15
C LYS A 47 -4.00 -1.08 11.91
N LYS A 48 -4.86 -0.12 11.57
CA LYS A 48 -5.69 -0.20 10.37
C LYS A 48 -4.82 -0.02 9.12
N ARG A 49 -3.92 0.96 9.11
CA ARG A 49 -2.96 1.16 8.02
C ARG A 49 -2.12 -0.09 7.78
N GLU A 50 -1.53 -0.66 8.84
CA GLU A 50 -0.71 -1.87 8.76
C GLU A 50 -1.47 -3.03 8.12
N ILE A 51 -2.70 -3.31 8.57
CA ILE A 51 -3.53 -4.39 8.03
C ILE A 51 -3.87 -4.16 6.55
N LEU A 52 -4.21 -2.92 6.15
CA LEU A 52 -4.54 -2.61 4.76
C LEU A 52 -3.32 -2.74 3.83
N LEU A 53 -2.15 -2.28 4.29
CA LEU A 53 -0.91 -2.40 3.52
C LEU A 53 -0.53 -3.87 3.32
N LEU A 54 -0.59 -4.69 4.37
CA LEU A 54 -0.30 -6.12 4.25
C LEU A 54 -1.32 -6.84 3.34
N PHE A 55 -2.60 -6.47 3.41
CA PHE A 55 -3.63 -7.12 2.60
C PHE A 55 -3.58 -6.73 1.12
N TYR A 56 -3.54 -5.44 0.82
CA TYR A 56 -3.68 -4.94 -0.56
C TYR A 56 -2.37 -4.81 -1.32
N PHE A 57 -1.23 -4.63 -0.63
CA PHE A 57 0.06 -4.40 -1.28
C PHE A 57 1.01 -5.59 -1.17
N MET A 58 0.80 -6.47 -0.18
CA MET A 58 1.62 -7.67 0.02
C MET A 58 0.86 -8.97 -0.25
N ASP A 59 -0.37 -8.90 -0.76
CA ASP A 59 -1.25 -10.04 -1.05
C ASP A 59 -1.43 -11.04 0.12
N MET A 60 -1.25 -10.58 1.37
CA MET A 60 -1.39 -11.44 2.54
C MET A 60 -2.87 -11.65 2.90
N SER A 61 -3.25 -12.88 3.20
CA SER A 61 -4.59 -13.22 3.68
C SER A 61 -4.82 -12.78 5.13
N ASP A 62 -6.10 -12.70 5.55
CA ASP A 62 -6.45 -12.37 6.94
C ASP A 62 -5.78 -13.31 7.97
N SER A 63 -5.55 -14.57 7.58
CA SER A 63 -4.90 -15.57 8.45
C SER A 63 -3.40 -15.30 8.59
N GLU A 64 -2.71 -15.04 7.48
CA GLU A 64 -1.27 -14.74 7.49
C GLU A 64 -0.99 -13.43 8.23
N ILE A 65 -1.85 -12.42 8.04
CA ILE A 65 -1.76 -11.15 8.78
C ILE A 65 -2.01 -11.37 10.27
N ALA A 66 -2.99 -12.20 10.63
CA ALA A 66 -3.27 -12.53 12.03
C ALA A 66 -2.08 -13.20 12.70
N ASP A 67 -1.43 -14.16 12.02
CA ASP A 67 -0.25 -14.86 12.51
C ASP A 67 0.97 -13.94 12.65
N LEU A 68 1.17 -13.03 11.68
CA LEU A 68 2.24 -12.04 11.70
C LEU A 68 2.06 -11.02 12.84
N LEU A 69 0.84 -10.52 13.04
CA LEU A 69 0.54 -9.47 14.01
C LEU A 69 0.15 -10.01 15.39
N LYS A 70 0.10 -11.34 15.57
CA LYS A 70 -0.36 -12.02 16.80
C LYS A 70 -1.78 -11.56 17.20
N LEU A 71 -2.67 -11.52 16.23
CA LEU A 71 -4.08 -11.14 16.39
C LEU A 71 -5.01 -12.31 16.05
N ASN A 72 -6.30 -12.16 16.39
CA ASN A 72 -7.34 -13.04 15.85
C ASN A 72 -7.68 -12.66 14.41
N ARG A 73 -7.92 -13.65 13.55
CA ARG A 73 -8.38 -13.44 12.16
C ARG A 73 -9.62 -12.55 12.07
N SER A 74 -10.56 -12.70 13.01
CA SER A 74 -11.77 -11.86 13.07
C SER A 74 -11.47 -10.39 13.37
N THR A 75 -10.43 -10.12 14.17
CA THR A 75 -9.95 -8.76 14.43
C THR A 75 -9.37 -8.15 13.16
N VAL A 76 -8.57 -8.91 12.40
CA VAL A 76 -8.01 -8.48 11.11
C VAL A 76 -9.14 -8.17 10.12
N TYR A 77 -10.09 -9.08 9.96
CA TYR A 77 -11.27 -8.88 9.12
C TYR A 77 -12.00 -7.59 9.48
N ARG A 78 -12.28 -7.36 10.77
CA ARG A 78 -12.97 -6.16 11.23
C ARG A 78 -12.19 -4.90 10.88
N HIS A 79 -10.88 -4.86 11.13
CA HIS A 79 -10.06 -3.69 10.77
C HIS A 79 -10.04 -3.42 9.26
N ARG A 80 -10.02 -4.48 8.43
CA ARG A 80 -10.09 -4.34 6.97
C ARG A 80 -11.43 -3.79 6.51
N THR A 81 -12.54 -4.27 7.06
CA THR A 81 -13.88 -3.92 6.56
C THR A 81 -14.53 -2.73 7.27
N SER A 82 -14.12 -2.35 8.48
CA SER A 82 -14.81 -1.35 9.30
C SER A 82 -14.55 0.11 8.88
N GLY A 83 -14.04 0.35 7.68
CA GLY A 83 -14.02 1.69 7.10
C GLY A 83 -13.45 1.68 5.70
N LEU A 84 -13.88 0.69 4.92
CA LEU A 84 -14.28 0.86 3.53
C LEU A 84 -15.75 1.30 3.55
#